data_AF-A0A8J5MV69-F1
#
_entry.id   AF-A0A8J5MV69-F1
#
_cell.length_a   1.000
_cell.length_b   1.000
_cell.length_c   1.000
_cell.angle_alpha   90.00
_cell.angle_beta   90.00
_cell.angle_gamma   90.00
#
_symmetry.space_group_name_H-M   'P 1'
#
loop_
_entity.id
_entity.type
_entity.pdbx_description
1 polymer ?
#
loop_
_entity_poly.entity_id
_entity_poly.type
_entity_poly.pdbx_seq_one_letter_code
_entity_poly.pdbx_strand_id
1 'polypeptide(L)'
;MMLTAGGLSLLSIVNRDILSLARQAGFDELESDDIEDVLASHREELTNEDLQQLTEHSPVDDEEEPQQTLTTKRLAEAFNLIQQGMQILVDDDKNRERS
;
A
#
# COMPACT_ATOMS: atom_id res chain seq x y z
N MET A 1 17.71 17.50 24.38
CA MET A 1 17.24 16.73 23.20
C MET A 1 17.04 15.30 23.67
N MET A 2 15.79 14.86 23.90
CA MET A 2 15.52 13.48 24.31
C MET A 2 15.21 12.67 23.06
N LEU A 3 16.17 11.86 22.60
CA LEU A 3 15.86 10.82 21.63
C LEU A 3 14.92 9.81 22.28
N THR A 4 13.85 9.49 21.57
CA THR A 4 12.75 8.65 22.03
C THR A 4 13.26 7.25 22.36
N ALA A 5 13.04 6.80 23.59
CA ALA A 5 13.41 5.47 24.06
C ALA A 5 12.80 4.31 23.23
N GLY A 6 11.81 4.60 22.37
CA GLY A 6 11.22 3.64 21.44
C GLY A 6 12.09 3.27 20.24
N GLY A 7 12.96 4.17 19.76
CA GLY A 7 13.79 3.90 18.57
C GLY A 7 14.90 2.88 18.81
N LEU A 8 15.49 2.90 20.02
CA LEU A 8 16.55 1.96 20.43
C LEU A 8 16.02 0.52 20.58
N SER A 9 14.75 0.37 20.98
CA SER A 9 14.10 -0.94 21.13
C SER A 9 13.87 -1.61 19.78
N LEU A 10 13.37 -0.88 18.78
CA LEU A 10 13.13 -1.43 17.45
C LEU A 10 14.42 -1.89 16.76
N LEU A 11 15.49 -1.10 16.86
CA LEU A 11 16.79 -1.44 16.27
C LEU A 11 17.32 -2.78 16.83
N SER A 12 17.19 -2.98 18.14
CA SER A 12 17.62 -4.22 18.79
C SER A 12 16.82 -5.46 18.33
N ILE A 13 15.52 -5.28 18.03
CA ILE A 13 14.66 -6.35 17.51
C ILE A 13 15.09 -6.70 16.08
N VAL A 14 15.28 -5.69 15.24
CA VAL A 14 15.69 -5.86 13.84
C VAL A 14 17.06 -6.52 13.74
N ASN A 15 18.05 -6.10 14.54
CA ASN A 15 19.39 -6.70 14.53
C ASN A 15 19.35 -8.19 14.89
N ARG A 16 18.53 -8.57 15.86
CA ARG A 16 18.35 -9.98 16.26
C ARG A 16 17.73 -10.81 15.13
N ASP A 17 16.74 -10.26 14.45
CA ASP A 17 16.05 -10.95 13.35
C ASP A 17 17.00 -11.12 12.15
N ILE A 18 17.82 -10.11 11.85
CA ILE A 18 18.88 -10.19 10.83
C ILE A 18 19.87 -11.31 11.15
N LEU A 19 20.38 -11.39 12.40
CA LEU A 19 21.29 -12.49 12.80
C LEU A 19 20.65 -13.86 12.65
N SER A 20 19.37 -13.98 13.03
CA SER A 20 18.63 -15.24 12.89
C SER A 20 18.53 -15.68 11.42
N LEU A 21 18.20 -14.74 10.52
CA LEU A 21 18.12 -15.01 9.10
C LEU A 21 19.48 -15.33 8.49
N ALA A 22 20.54 -14.64 8.94
CA ALA A 22 21.87 -14.84 8.42
C ALA A 22 22.43 -16.23 8.81
N ARG A 23 22.17 -16.67 10.05
CA ARG A 23 22.47 -18.05 10.47
C ARG A 23 21.70 -19.08 9.66
N GLN A 24 20.42 -18.82 9.36
CA GLN A 24 19.62 -19.70 8.50
C GLN A 24 20.18 -19.78 7.07
N ALA A 25 20.81 -18.71 6.58
CA ALA A 25 21.46 -18.65 5.29
C ALA A 25 22.90 -19.21 5.28
N GLY A 26 23.42 -19.68 6.43
CA GLY A 26 24.76 -20.27 6.57
C GLY A 26 25.88 -19.29 6.89
N PHE A 27 25.54 -18.07 7.30
CA PHE A 27 26.51 -17.09 7.80
C PHE A 27 26.65 -17.23 9.33
N ASP A 28 27.36 -18.26 9.77
CA ASP A 28 27.52 -18.60 11.19
C ASP A 28 28.51 -17.67 11.93
N GLU A 29 29.38 -16.99 11.20
CA GLU A 29 30.42 -16.09 11.73
C GLU A 29 29.94 -14.64 11.90
N LEU A 30 28.70 -14.31 11.52
CA LEU A 30 28.16 -12.95 11.70
C LEU A 30 27.83 -12.67 13.16
N GLU A 31 28.41 -11.59 13.68
CA GLU A 31 28.14 -11.04 15.00
C GLU A 31 27.26 -9.78 14.92
N SER A 32 26.68 -9.40 16.06
CA SER A 32 25.87 -8.17 16.14
C SER A 32 26.67 -6.93 15.73
N ASP A 33 27.95 -6.91 16.06
CA ASP A 33 28.85 -5.77 15.79
C ASP A 33 29.05 -5.58 14.28
N ASP A 34 29.10 -6.67 13.50
CA ASP A 34 29.18 -6.60 12.02
C ASP A 34 27.95 -5.90 11.41
N ILE A 35 26.77 -6.13 12.00
CA ILE A 35 25.52 -5.49 11.57
C ILE A 35 25.53 -4.02 11.95
N GLU A 36 25.98 -3.70 13.16
CA GLU A 36 26.08 -2.31 13.63
C GLU A 36 27.06 -1.49 12.78
N ASP A 37 28.19 -2.07 12.39
CA ASP A 37 29.18 -1.44 11.53
C ASP A 37 28.63 -1.15 10.12
N VAL A 38 27.88 -2.09 9.53
CA VAL A 38 27.22 -1.89 8.23
C VAL A 38 26.11 -0.85 8.31
N LEU A 39 25.31 -0.86 9.38
CA LEU A 39 24.27 0.15 9.60
C LEU A 39 24.88 1.53 9.86
N ALA A 40 26.02 1.59 10.55
CA ALA A 40 26.76 2.83 10.79
C ALA A 40 27.41 3.36 9.51
N SER A 41 27.92 2.50 8.62
CA SER A 41 28.51 2.91 7.35
C SER A 41 27.50 3.53 6.39
N HIS A 42 26.22 3.17 6.53
CA HIS A 42 25.10 3.72 5.73
C HIS A 42 24.40 4.90 6.41
N ARG A 43 24.93 5.43 7.53
CA ARG A 43 24.46 6.70 8.11
C ARG A 43 24.95 7.93 7.34
N GLU A 44 25.07 7.82 6.01
CA GLU A 44 25.05 9.02 5.21
C GLU A 44 23.64 9.59 5.35
N GLU A 45 23.51 10.80 5.90
CA GLU A 45 22.21 11.45 6.01
C GLU A 45 21.66 11.60 4.58
N LEU A 46 20.62 10.83 4.24
CA LEU A 46 19.95 10.96 2.95
C LEU A 46 19.61 12.42 2.75
N THR A 47 20.24 13.04 1.75
CA THR A 47 19.96 14.44 1.44
C THR A 47 18.59 14.53 0.77
N ASN A 48 17.99 15.72 0.74
CA ASN A 48 16.74 15.92 0.00
C ASN A 48 16.88 15.54 -1.49
N GLU A 49 18.08 15.64 -2.05
CA GLU A 49 18.38 15.29 -3.43
C GLU A 49 18.40 13.76 -3.64
N ASP A 50 18.89 13.00 -2.66
CA ASP A 50 18.85 11.52 -2.68
C ASP A 50 17.42 11.00 -2.51
N LEU A 51 16.61 11.64 -1.66
CA LEU A 51 15.19 11.31 -1.50
C LEU A 51 14.39 11.55 -2.79
N GLN A 52 14.71 12.60 -3.54
CA GLN A 52 14.09 12.86 -4.83
C GLN A 52 14.44 11.77 -5.85
N GLN A 53 15.70 11.34 -5.92
CA GLN A 53 16.14 10.27 -6.82
C GLN A 53 15.49 8.91 -6.49
N LEU A 54 15.28 8.58 -5.20
CA LEU A 54 14.53 7.39 -4.80
C LEU A 54 13.05 7.45 -5.22
N THR A 55 12.47 8.65 -5.23
CA THR A 55 11.09 8.85 -5.69
C THR A 55 10.98 8.67 -7.21
N GLU A 56 12.02 9.04 -7.96
CA GLU A 56 12.12 8.85 -9.41
C GLU A 56 12.39 7.38 -9.81
N HIS A 57 13.03 6.59 -8.94
CA HIS A 57 13.39 5.19 -9.19
C HIS A 57 12.48 4.15 -8.54
N SER A 58 11.45 4.57 -7.79
CA SER A 58 10.36 3.65 -7.49
C SER A 58 9.78 3.20 -8.84
N PRO A 59 9.70 1.90 -9.16
CA PRO A 59 8.77 1.49 -10.18
C PRO A 59 7.42 1.93 -9.63
N VAL A 60 6.93 3.05 -10.15
CA VAL A 60 5.50 3.28 -10.19
C VAL A 60 5.03 2.06 -10.94
N ASP A 61 4.44 1.14 -10.18
CA ASP A 61 3.62 0.08 -10.74
C ASP A 61 2.49 0.82 -11.44
N ASP A 62 2.75 1.26 -12.67
CA ASP A 62 1.77 1.76 -13.62
C ASP A 62 0.92 0.58 -14.12
N GLU A 63 0.60 -0.36 -13.25
CA GLU A 63 -0.71 -0.97 -13.24
C GLU A 63 -1.70 0.09 -12.72
N GLU A 64 -1.85 1.17 -13.49
CA GLU A 64 -3.10 1.93 -13.48
C GLU A 64 -4.17 0.91 -13.87
N GLU A 65 -4.78 0.26 -12.86
CA GLU A 65 -6.05 -0.42 -13.08
C GLU A 65 -6.93 0.58 -13.84
N PRO A 66 -7.50 0.19 -15.01
CA PRO A 66 -8.20 1.13 -15.85
C PRO A 66 -9.28 1.78 -15.01
N GLN A 67 -9.07 3.06 -14.66
CA GLN A 67 -9.98 3.77 -13.78
C GLN A 67 -11.33 3.75 -14.47
N GLN A 68 -12.25 2.93 -13.96
CA GLN A 68 -13.59 2.81 -14.51
C GLN A 68 -14.31 4.13 -14.25
N THR A 69 -14.10 5.07 -15.15
CA THR A 69 -14.71 6.38 -15.09
C THR A 69 -16.19 6.22 -15.41
N LEU A 70 -17.02 6.77 -14.54
CA LEU A 70 -18.46 6.83 -14.76
C LEU A 70 -18.75 7.82 -15.90
N THR A 71 -18.65 7.32 -17.13
CA THR A 71 -18.95 8.11 -18.32
C THR A 71 -20.45 8.41 -18.38
N THR A 72 -20.83 9.50 -19.05
CA THR A 72 -22.24 9.83 -19.30
C THR A 72 -23.00 8.69 -19.97
N LYS A 73 -22.31 7.91 -20.82
CA LYS A 73 -22.89 6.72 -21.46
C LYS A 73 -23.20 5.61 -20.44
N ARG A 74 -22.26 5.32 -19.53
CA ARG A 74 -22.47 4.33 -18.44
C ARG A 74 -23.55 4.78 -17.46
N LEU A 75 -23.60 6.08 -17.16
CA LEU A 75 -24.65 6.65 -16.33
C LEU A 75 -26.04 6.54 -17.00
N ALA A 76 -26.14 6.83 -18.29
CA ALA A 76 -27.39 6.68 -19.05
C ALA A 76 -27.85 5.20 -19.12
N GLU A 77 -26.92 4.27 -19.30
CA GLU A 77 -27.19 2.83 -19.28
C GLU A 77 -27.73 2.39 -17.90
N ALA A 78 -27.11 2.87 -16.80
CA ALA A 78 -27.58 2.58 -15.45
C ALA A 78 -28.99 3.12 -15.19
N PHE A 79 -29.30 4.35 -15.60
CA PHE A 79 -30.64 4.91 -15.46
C PHE A 79 -31.68 4.14 -16.28
N ASN A 80 -31.33 3.69 -17.49
CA ASN A 80 -32.23 2.90 -18.32
C ASN A 80 -32.60 1.56 -17.63
N LEU A 81 -31.61 0.87 -17.04
CA LEU A 81 -31.85 -0.35 -16.27
C LEU A 81 -32.73 -0.12 -15.05
N ILE A 82 -32.52 0.99 -14.33
CA ILE A 82 -33.38 1.37 -13.19
C ILE A 82 -34.82 1.62 -13.66
N GLN A 83 -35.03 2.32 -14.78
CA GLN A 83 -36.36 2.54 -15.34
C GLN A 83 -37.06 1.25 -15.75
N GLN A 84 -36.35 0.33 -16.39
CA GLN A 84 -36.88 -0.99 -16.73
C GLN A 84 -37.28 -1.78 -15.48
N GLY A 85 -36.43 -1.78 -14.44
CA GLY A 85 -36.74 -2.41 -13.16
C GLY A 85 -37.98 -1.81 -12.50
N MET A 86 -38.10 -0.49 -12.48
CA MET A 86 -39.31 0.19 -11.97
C MET A 86 -40.56 -0.17 -12.76
N GLN A 87 -40.46 -0.31 -14.09
CA GLN A 87 -41.60 -0.68 -14.93
C GLN A 87 -42.12 -2.08 -14.58
N ILE A 88 -41.22 -3.04 -14.32
CA ILE A 88 -41.62 -4.39 -13.87
C ILE A 88 -42.39 -4.31 -12.55
N LEU A 89 -41.92 -3.51 -11.60
CA LEU A 89 -42.60 -3.34 -10.31
C LEU A 89 -43.99 -2.71 -10.47
N VAL A 90 -44.16 -1.79 -11.42
CA VAL A 90 -45.46 -1.19 -11.75
C VAL A 90 -46.38 -2.18 -12.45
N ASP A 91 -45.86 -2.97 -13.39
CA ASP A 91 -46.65 -3.93 -14.16
C ASP A 91 -47.14 -5.09 -13.28
N ASP A 92 -46.33 -5.51 -12.31
CA ASP A 92 -46.65 -6.57 -11.35
C ASP A 92 -47.40 -6.05 -10.10
N ASP A 93 -47.65 -4.74 -10.00
CA ASP A 93 -48.44 -4.19 -8.90
C ASP A 93 -49.91 -4.57 -9.04
N LYS A 94 -50.33 -5.52 -8.21
CA LYS A 94 -51.73 -5.98 -8.11
C LYS A 94 -52.68 -4.92 -7.56
N ASN A 95 -52.18 -3.79 -7.06
CA ASN A 95 -52.96 -2.70 -6.49
C ASN A 95 -52.91 -1.43 -7.36
N ARG A 96 -53.23 -1.61 -8.65
CA ARG A 96 -53.21 -0.58 -9.69
C ARG A 96 -54.12 0.63 -9.44
N GLU A 97 -54.98 0.58 -8.41
CA GLU A 97 -55.97 1.59 -8.05
C GLU A 97 -55.53 2.53 -6.90
N ARG A 98 -54.27 2.45 -6.45
CA ARG A 98 -53.69 3.42 -5.51
C ARG A 98 -52.73 4.38 -6.22
N SER A 99 -53.25 5.15 -7.16
CA SER A 99 -52.63 6.41 -7.57
C SER A 99 -53.67 7.50 -7.75
#